data_AF-A0AAD1W468-F1
#
_entry.id   AF-A0AAD1W468-F1
#
_cell.length_a   1.000
_cell.length_b   1.000
_cell.length_c   1.000
_cell.angle_alpha   90.00
_cell.angle_beta   90.00
_cell.angle_gamma   90.00
#
_symmetry.space_group_name_H-M   'P 1'
#
loop_
_entity.id
_entity.type
_entity.pdbx_description
1 polymer ?
#
loop_
_entity_poly.entity_id
_entity_poly.type
_entity_poly.pdbx_seq_one_letter_code
_entity_poly.pdbx_strand_id
1 'polypeptide(L)'
;MRGFLAEFKKSVTKELDKLLIPIQEGMADLMAWAQETKHKMEEIAEAVNSHDTDLQELREQLQLMEEAKEDLSNRTCWNNIRVRGLLESVSTLMTVFQTLLPAATVVDLLMDRAYQALRAPSVNQTLP
;
A
#
# COMPACT_ATOMS: atom_id res chain seq x y z
N MET A 1 58.15 -54.59 24.09
CA MET A 1 56.75 -54.22 24.40
C MET A 1 56.53 -52.71 24.60
N ARG A 2 57.31 -51.99 25.42
CA ARG A 2 57.08 -50.53 25.66
C ARG A 2 57.17 -49.64 24.41
N GLY A 3 58.08 -49.90 23.48
CA GLY A 3 58.24 -49.12 22.24
C GLY A 3 57.05 -49.23 21.28
N PHE A 4 56.56 -50.45 21.05
CA PHE A 4 55.38 -50.72 20.22
C PHE A 4 54.12 -50.01 20.75
N LEU A 5 53.92 -50.00 22.08
CA LEU A 5 52.77 -49.35 22.70
C LEU A 5 52.80 -47.82 22.52
N ALA A 6 54.00 -47.23 22.53
CA ALA A 6 54.18 -45.80 22.28
C ALA A 6 53.88 -45.43 20.81
N GLU A 7 54.32 -46.25 19.86
CA GLU A 7 54.02 -46.05 18.44
C GLU A 7 52.53 -46.24 18.12
N PHE A 8 51.89 -47.26 18.70
CA PHE A 8 50.46 -47.48 18.57
C PHE A 8 49.67 -46.29 19.11
N LYS A 9 50.00 -45.81 20.32
CA LYS A 9 49.38 -44.61 20.91
C LYS A 9 49.52 -43.40 19.99
N LYS A 10 50.72 -43.16 19.45
CA LYS A 10 50.99 -42.05 18.53
C LYS A 10 50.17 -42.16 17.24
N SER A 11 50.01 -43.36 16.70
CA SER A 11 49.20 -43.61 15.50
C SER A 11 47.72 -43.31 15.75
N VAL A 12 47.18 -43.81 16.87
CA VAL A 12 45.78 -43.58 17.25
C VAL A 12 45.52 -42.09 17.49
N THR A 13 46.41 -41.40 18.21
CA THR A 13 46.29 -39.95 18.40
C THR A 13 46.30 -39.20 17.08
N LYS A 14 47.18 -39.57 16.13
CA LYS A 14 47.23 -38.94 14.81
C LYS A 14 45.95 -39.16 14.01
N GLU A 15 45.34 -40.35 14.08
CA GLU A 15 44.06 -40.60 13.40
C GLU A 15 42.89 -39.88 14.06
N LEU A 16 42.88 -39.81 15.39
CA LEU A 16 41.90 -39.00 16.12
C LEU A 16 42.01 -37.52 15.76
N ASP A 17 43.23 -36.97 15.73
CA ASP A 17 43.45 -35.55 15.36
C ASP A 17 43.00 -35.27 13.92
N LYS A 18 43.26 -36.20 12.98
CA LYS A 18 42.78 -36.08 11.59
C LYS A 18 41.26 -36.00 11.48
N LEU A 19 40.53 -36.64 12.39
CA LEU A 19 39.07 -36.59 12.41
C LEU A 19 38.55 -35.40 13.22
N LEU A 20 39.24 -35.03 14.30
CA LEU A 20 38.80 -33.97 15.21
C LEU A 20 38.98 -32.57 14.62
N ILE A 21 40.08 -32.31 13.92
CA ILE A 21 40.39 -31.00 13.35
C ILE A 21 39.30 -30.54 12.36
N PRO A 22 38.90 -31.34 11.34
CA PRO A 22 37.84 -30.92 10.41
C PRO A 22 36.49 -30.71 11.09
N ILE A 23 36.18 -31.46 12.15
CA ILE A 23 34.95 -31.27 12.94
C ILE A 23 35.00 -29.94 13.68
N GLN A 24 36.13 -29.60 14.28
CA GLN A 24 36.31 -28.32 14.97
C GLN A 24 36.22 -27.13 14.01
N GLU A 25 36.88 -27.23 12.85
CA GLU A 25 36.82 -26.22 11.79
C GLU A 25 35.39 -26.07 11.26
N GLY A 26 34.73 -27.18 10.91
CA GLY A 26 33.33 -27.15 10.45
C GLY A 26 32.36 -26.59 11.50
N MET A 27 32.61 -26.84 12.79
CA MET A 27 31.80 -26.26 13.87
C MET A 27 32.05 -24.76 14.01
N ALA A 28 33.29 -24.30 13.84
CA ALA A 28 33.63 -22.88 13.83
C ALA A 28 32.96 -22.14 12.66
N ASP A 29 32.99 -22.72 11.46
CA ASP A 29 32.34 -22.16 10.28
C ASP A 29 30.83 -22.09 10.45
N LEU A 30 30.21 -23.15 10.99
CA LEU A 30 28.77 -23.17 11.27
C LEU A 30 28.38 -22.11 12.30
N MET A 31 29.19 -21.92 13.34
CA MET A 31 28.96 -20.87 14.35
C MET A 31 29.08 -19.48 13.72
N ALA A 32 30.09 -19.23 12.89
CA ALA A 32 30.24 -17.95 12.19
C ALA A 32 29.04 -17.67 11.28
N TRP A 33 28.61 -18.67 10.50
CA TRP A 33 27.43 -18.58 9.63
C TRP A 33 26.14 -18.32 10.43
N ALA A 34 25.97 -18.98 11.59
CA ALA A 34 24.80 -18.78 12.44
C ALA A 34 24.76 -17.35 13.02
N GLN A 35 25.90 -16.80 13.43
CA GLN A 35 25.98 -15.41 13.91
C GLN A 35 25.66 -14.41 12.80
N GLU A 36 26.22 -14.60 11.61
CA GLU A 36 25.95 -13.75 10.44
C GLU A 36 24.47 -13.80 10.04
N THR A 37 23.87 -14.99 10.04
CA THR A 37 22.45 -15.18 9.72
C THR A 37 21.56 -14.49 10.76
N LYS A 38 21.93 -14.61 12.04
CA LYS A 38 21.22 -13.92 13.13
C LYS A 38 21.29 -12.41 12.96
N HIS A 39 22.47 -11.86 12.67
CA HIS A 39 22.66 -10.43 12.46
C HIS A 39 21.80 -9.92 11.29
N LYS A 40 21.80 -10.61 10.16
CA LYS A 40 20.93 -10.29 9.02
C LYS A 40 19.45 -10.34 9.34
N MET A 41 19.02 -11.30 10.16
CA MET A 41 17.63 -11.37 10.62
C MET A 41 17.25 -10.18 11.49
N GLU A 42 18.16 -9.72 12.36
CA GLU A 42 17.96 -8.52 13.18
C GLU A 42 17.85 -7.27 12.29
N GLU A 43 18.73 -7.08 11.32
CA GLU A 43 18.67 -5.96 10.36
C GLU A 43 17.36 -5.96 9.55
N ILE A 44 16.92 -7.13 9.07
CA ILE A 44 15.66 -7.27 8.36
C ILE A 44 14.48 -6.92 9.27
N ALA A 45 14.49 -7.39 10.52
CA ALA A 45 13.42 -7.08 11.47
C ALA A 45 13.33 -5.58 11.78
N GLU A 46 14.46 -4.91 11.93
CA GLU A 46 14.53 -3.45 12.10
C GLU A 46 13.97 -2.71 10.88
N ALA A 47 14.39 -3.11 9.67
CA ALA A 47 13.89 -2.52 8.42
C ALA A 47 12.38 -2.70 8.25
N VAL A 48 11.85 -3.90 8.54
CA VAL A 48 10.41 -4.18 8.50
C VAL A 48 9.65 -3.29 9.48
N ASN A 49 10.14 -3.12 10.70
CA ASN A 49 9.50 -2.27 11.70
C ASN A 49 9.50 -0.79 11.30
N SER A 50 10.60 -0.31 10.69
CA SER A 50 10.66 1.03 10.12
C SER A 50 9.60 1.20 9.02
N HIS A 51 9.52 0.26 8.08
CA HIS A 51 8.56 0.34 6.99
C HIS A 51 7.11 0.24 7.43
N ASP A 52 6.82 -0.50 8.50
CA ASP A 52 5.46 -0.55 9.05
C ASP A 52 5.04 0.81 9.64
N THR A 53 6.00 1.50 10.29
CA THR A 53 5.81 2.88 10.77
C THR A 53 5.56 3.84 9.60
N ASP A 54 6.38 3.78 8.55
CA ASP A 54 6.23 4.63 7.35
C ASP A 54 4.87 4.39 6.67
N LEU A 55 4.44 3.13 6.56
CA LEU A 55 3.14 2.77 6.00
C LEU A 55 1.98 3.28 6.83
N GLN A 56 2.11 3.28 8.16
CA GLN A 56 1.09 3.84 9.04
C GLN A 56 0.97 5.35 8.84
N GLU A 57 2.08 6.08 8.81
CA GLU A 57 2.08 7.52 8.56
C GLU A 57 1.46 7.85 7.19
N LEU A 58 1.83 7.09 6.15
CA LEU A 58 1.28 7.29 4.81
C LEU A 58 -0.25 7.05 4.77
N ARG A 59 -0.76 6.06 5.52
CA ARG A 59 -2.20 5.81 5.63
C ARG A 59 -2.93 6.96 6.31
N GLU A 60 -2.35 7.51 7.39
CA GLU A 60 -2.92 8.67 8.09
C GLU A 60 -2.95 9.90 7.17
N GLN A 61 -1.87 10.18 6.44
CA GLN A 61 -1.83 11.26 5.46
C GLN A 61 -2.86 11.07 4.34
N LEU A 62 -3.01 9.86 3.83
CA LEU A 62 -4.00 9.55 2.78
C LEU A 62 -5.42 9.79 3.29
N GLN A 63 -5.74 9.34 4.51
CA GLN A 63 -7.04 9.57 5.12
C GLN A 63 -7.33 11.08 5.25
N LEU A 64 -6.38 11.87 5.75
CA LEU A 64 -6.53 13.32 5.88
C LEU A 64 -6.77 14.00 4.51
N MET A 65 -6.09 13.53 3.46
CA MET A 65 -6.31 14.05 2.11
C MET A 65 -7.67 13.67 1.55
N GLU A 66 -8.17 12.46 1.83
CA GLU A 66 -9.51 12.04 1.44
C GLU A 66 -10.60 12.85 2.14
N GLU A 67 -10.46 13.08 3.44
CA GLU A 67 -11.37 13.93 4.22
C GLU A 67 -11.35 15.37 3.71
N ALA A 68 -10.17 15.94 3.45
CA ALA A 68 -10.05 17.29 2.90
C ALA A 68 -10.66 17.41 1.49
N LYS A 69 -10.49 16.38 0.65
CA LYS A 69 -11.11 16.31 -0.68
C LYS A 69 -12.64 16.24 -0.57
N GLU A 70 -13.17 15.45 0.36
CA GLU A 70 -14.60 15.37 0.60
C GLU A 70 -15.17 16.70 1.10
N ASP A 71 -14.53 17.35 2.09
CA ASP A 71 -14.94 18.67 2.56
C ASP A 71 -14.94 19.70 1.42
N LEU A 72 -13.86 19.75 0.64
CA LEU A 72 -13.76 20.65 -0.49
C LEU A 72 -14.85 20.37 -1.54
N SER A 73 -15.11 19.10 -1.85
CA SER A 73 -16.17 18.71 -2.76
C SER A 73 -17.54 19.17 -2.25
N ASN A 74 -17.84 18.93 -0.97
CA ASN A 74 -19.08 19.33 -0.32
C ASN A 74 -19.27 20.85 -0.34
N ARG A 75 -18.22 21.62 -0.01
CA ARG A 75 -18.25 23.09 -0.03
C ARG A 75 -18.41 23.65 -1.43
N THR A 76 -17.74 23.05 -2.42
CA THR A 76 -17.82 23.50 -3.82
C THR A 76 -19.18 23.17 -4.45
N CYS A 77 -19.83 22.09 -4.01
CA CYS A 77 -21.12 21.67 -4.54
C CYS A 77 -22.33 22.07 -3.71
N TRP A 78 -22.16 22.75 -2.57
CA TRP A 78 -23.26 23.11 -1.66
C TRP A 78 -24.41 23.80 -2.38
N ASN A 79 -24.10 24.75 -3.25
CA ASN A 79 -25.10 25.53 -4.00
C ASN A 79 -25.44 24.93 -5.37
N ASN A 80 -24.97 23.72 -5.68
CA ASN A 80 -25.25 23.07 -6.95
C ASN A 80 -26.57 22.30 -6.88
N ILE A 81 -27.54 22.72 -7.69
CA ILE A 81 -28.80 22.00 -7.87
C ILE A 81 -28.65 20.96 -8.99
N ARG A 82 -28.94 19.69 -8.68
CA ARG A 82 -29.00 18.62 -9.67
C ARG A 82 -30.44 18.41 -10.15
N VAL A 83 -30.71 18.76 -11.40
CA VAL A 83 -32.00 18.47 -12.04
C VAL A 83 -31.91 17.18 -12.85
N ARG A 84 -32.84 16.25 -12.63
CA ARG A 84 -32.93 14.94 -13.32
C ARG A 84 -34.25 14.84 -14.08
N GLY A 85 -34.32 13.95 -15.07
CA GLY A 85 -35.55 13.69 -15.83
C GLY A 85 -35.89 14.75 -16.88
N LEU A 86 -34.95 15.63 -17.20
CA LEU A 86 -35.09 16.55 -18.33
C LEU A 86 -34.94 15.78 -19.64
N LEU A 87 -35.84 16.03 -20.59
CA LEU A 87 -35.73 15.55 -21.95
C LEU A 87 -34.49 16.17 -22.61
N GLU A 88 -33.75 15.38 -23.38
CA GLU A 88 -32.54 15.84 -24.10
C GLU A 88 -32.87 16.95 -25.13
N SER A 89 -34.14 17.10 -25.50
CA SER A 89 -34.64 18.16 -26.39
C SER A 89 -34.83 19.52 -25.71
N VAL A 90 -34.67 19.63 -24.39
CA VAL A 90 -34.79 20.91 -23.68
C VAL A 90 -33.56 21.76 -24.00
N SER A 91 -33.76 22.79 -24.83
CA SER A 91 -32.68 23.66 -25.30
C SER A 91 -32.06 24.54 -24.22
N THR A 92 -32.77 24.80 -23.11
CA THR A 92 -32.29 25.71 -22.06
C THR A 92 -32.91 25.38 -20.71
N LEU A 93 -32.11 25.33 -19.66
CA LEU A 93 -32.61 25.10 -18.28
C LEU A 93 -33.51 26.24 -17.79
N MET A 94 -33.34 27.44 -18.35
CA MET A 94 -34.15 28.62 -18.03
C MET A 94 -35.63 28.47 -18.38
N THR A 95 -35.99 27.83 -19.50
CA THR A 95 -37.40 27.63 -19.86
C THR A 95 -38.10 26.69 -18.87
N VAL A 96 -37.38 25.71 -18.33
CA VAL A 96 -37.89 24.83 -17.28
C VAL A 96 -38.14 25.63 -16.00
N PHE A 97 -37.19 26.44 -15.56
CA PHE A 97 -37.36 27.26 -14.35
C PHE A 97 -38.47 28.30 -14.48
N GLN A 98 -38.62 28.97 -15.63
CA GLN A 98 -39.72 29.91 -15.87
C GLN A 98 -41.10 29.23 -15.85
N THR A 99 -41.17 27.95 -16.24
CA THR A 99 -42.42 27.18 -16.17
C THR A 99 -42.75 26.76 -14.74
N LEU A 100 -41.74 26.38 -13.94
CA LEU A 100 -41.93 25.90 -12.56
C LEU A 100 -42.05 27.04 -11.53
N LEU A 101 -41.39 28.16 -11.78
CA LEU A 101 -41.34 29.35 -10.93
C LEU A 101 -41.70 30.59 -11.75
N PRO A 102 -42.97 30.72 -12.19
CA PRO A 102 -43.39 31.80 -13.08
C PRO A 102 -43.28 33.21 -12.47
N ALA A 103 -43.18 33.31 -11.14
CA ALA A 103 -42.96 34.57 -10.41
C ALA A 103 -41.48 34.95 -10.24
N ALA A 104 -40.54 34.03 -10.51
CA ALA A 104 -39.11 34.29 -10.38
C ALA A 104 -38.60 35.01 -11.63
N THR A 105 -37.91 36.13 -11.45
CA THR A 105 -37.22 36.82 -12.53
C THR A 105 -35.86 36.19 -12.79
N VAL A 106 -35.28 36.42 -13.98
CA VAL A 106 -33.94 35.92 -14.34
C VAL A 106 -32.86 36.44 -13.37
N VAL A 107 -33.09 37.62 -12.78
CA VAL A 107 -32.18 38.22 -11.79
C VAL A 107 -32.19 37.44 -10.48
N ASP A 108 -33.31 36.78 -10.14
CA ASP A 108 -33.44 36.02 -8.88
C ASP A 108 -32.72 34.67 -8.93
N LEU A 109 -32.44 34.16 -10.14
CA LEU A 109 -31.88 32.83 -10.34
C LEU A 109 -30.36 32.79 -10.44
N LEU A 110 -29.65 33.93 -10.34
CA LEU A 110 -28.17 34.10 -10.39
C LEU A 110 -27.38 32.80 -10.65
N MET A 111 -27.45 32.28 -11.87
CA MET A 111 -26.78 31.05 -12.25
C MET A 111 -25.38 31.40 -12.74
N ASP A 112 -24.35 30.93 -12.04
CA ASP A 112 -22.96 31.09 -12.50
C ASP A 112 -22.70 30.17 -13.70
N ARG A 113 -22.98 28.86 -13.56
CA ARG A 113 -22.74 27.85 -14.60
C ARG A 113 -23.79 26.76 -14.59
N ALA A 114 -24.15 26.27 -15.78
CA ALA A 114 -24.96 25.07 -15.97
C ALA A 114 -24.24 24.10 -16.91
N TYR A 115 -24.12 22.85 -16.48
CA TYR A 115 -23.51 21.79 -17.27
C TYR A 115 -24.39 20.55 -17.24
N GLN A 116 -24.45 19.86 -18.38
CA GLN A 116 -24.97 18.50 -18.41
C GLN A 116 -23.87 17.56 -17.91
N ALA A 117 -24.17 16.78 -16.87
CA ALA A 117 -23.23 15.77 -16.41
C ALA A 117 -22.98 14.78 -17.56
N LEU A 118 -21.71 14.57 -17.91
CA LEU A 118 -21.32 13.52 -18.85
C LEU A 118 -21.82 12.18 -18.28
N ARG A 119 -22.70 11.50 -19.01
CA ARG A 119 -23.08 10.12 -18.64
C ARG A 119 -21.81 9.30 -18.63
N ALA A 120 -21.59 8.54 -17.55
CA ALA A 120 -20.64 7.44 -17.61
C ALA A 120 -21.03 6.56 -18.82
N PRO A 121 -20.07 6.12 -19.65
CA PRO A 121 -20.37 5.20 -20.73
C PRO A 121 -21.09 4.00 -20.12
N SER A 122 -22.27 3.68 -20.65
CA SER A 122 -23.04 2.53 -20.21
C SER A 122 -22.13 1.32 -20.31
N VAL A 123 -21.77 0.73 -19.17
CA VAL A 123 -21.15 -0.59 -19.11
C VAL A 123 -22.23 -1.56 -19.60
N ASN A 124 -22.33 -1.70 -20.92
CA ASN A 124 -23.14 -2.72 -21.54
C ASN A 124 -22.51 -4.05 -21.17
N GLN A 125 -23.17 -4.67 -20.20
CA GLN A 125 -23.21 -6.09 -19.92
C GLN A 125 -22.92 -6.91 -21.19
N THR A 126 -21.73 -7.50 -21.24
CA THR A 126 -21.44 -8.75 -21.97
C THR A 126 -20.28 -9.41 -21.25
N LEU A 127 -20.60 -10.12 -20.17
CA LEU A 127 -19.74 -11.18 -19.66
C LEU A 127 -19.94 -12.39 -20.59
N PRO A 128 -18.88 -12.97 -21.17
CA PRO A 128 -18.94 -14.33 -21.70
C PRO A 128 -19.09 -15.37 -20.58
#